data_AF-A0A7M1VHS3-F1
#
_entry.id   AF-A0A7M1VHS3-F1
#
_cell.length_a   1.000
_cell.length_b   1.000
_cell.length_c   1.000
_cell.angle_alpha   90.00
_cell.angle_beta   90.00
_cell.angle_gamma   90.00
#
_symmetry.space_group_name_H-M   'P 1'
#
loop_
_entity.id
_entity.type
_entity.pdbx_description
1 polymer ?
#
loop_
_entity_poly.entity_id
_entity_poly.type
_entity_poly.pdbx_seq_one_letter_code
_entity_poly.pdbx_strand_id
1 'polypeptide(L)'
;MKLLLMFIKFKIYNRPITPHLLIYTPQLSSLFSIWHRISGLGLTVFLTVFLIFIKIILSLNFTVNWLILLPLEISQWIPIYFSLLTLVLLIYHSFNGMRHIIWDLGFFLNTKYLYKFSFLLFFLIFLTLINYW
;
A
#
# COMPACT_ATOMS: atom_id res chain seq x y z
N MET A 1 -25.14 24.45 -3.64
CA MET A 1 -26.52 24.33 -4.17
C MET A 1 -26.59 23.87 -5.64
N LYS A 2 -25.87 24.49 -6.60
CA LYS A 2 -25.89 24.08 -8.04
C LYS A 2 -25.45 22.64 -8.34
N LEU A 3 -24.36 22.17 -7.72
CA LEU A 3 -23.85 20.80 -7.92
C LEU A 3 -24.87 19.72 -7.48
N LEU A 4 -25.51 19.94 -6.33
CA LEU A 4 -26.53 19.04 -5.81
C LEU A 4 -27.72 18.93 -6.77
N LEU A 5 -28.20 20.07 -7.30
CA LEU A 5 -29.27 20.11 -8.30
C LEU A 5 -28.88 19.38 -9.59
N MET A 6 -27.60 19.41 -9.98
CA MET A 6 -27.09 18.68 -11.14
C MET A 6 -27.15 17.16 -10.92
N PHE A 7 -26.72 16.67 -9.75
CA PHE A 7 -26.79 15.24 -9.42
C PHE A 7 -28.24 14.74 -9.35
N ILE A 8 -29.13 15.54 -8.76
CA ILE A 8 -30.56 15.24 -8.70
C ILE A 8 -31.14 15.14 -10.13
N LYS A 9 -30.82 16.09 -11.01
CA LYS A 9 -31.23 16.02 -12.43
C LYS A 9 -30.68 14.77 -13.13
N PHE A 10 -29.40 14.43 -12.94
CA PHE A 10 -28.82 13.22 -13.53
C PHE A 10 -29.56 11.95 -13.11
N LYS A 11 -29.92 11.87 -11.82
CA LYS A 11 -30.70 10.75 -11.27
C LYS A 11 -32.13 10.72 -11.79
N ILE A 12 -32.81 11.87 -11.86
CA ILE A 12 -34.18 11.99 -12.41
C ILE A 12 -34.22 11.55 -13.89
N TYR A 13 -33.25 11.98 -14.70
CA TYR A 13 -33.18 11.66 -16.12
C TYR A 13 -32.50 10.30 -16.41
N ASN A 14 -32.22 9.51 -15.37
CA ASN A 14 -31.59 8.19 -15.44
C ASN A 14 -30.36 8.16 -16.39
N ARG A 15 -29.56 9.24 -16.36
CA ARG A 15 -28.43 9.40 -17.28
C ARG A 15 -27.34 8.40 -16.92
N PRO A 16 -26.90 7.53 -17.86
CA PRO A 16 -25.88 6.56 -17.57
C PRO A 16 -24.52 7.25 -17.33
N ILE A 17 -23.73 6.66 -16.45
CA ILE A 17 -22.33 7.04 -16.25
C ILE A 17 -21.53 6.40 -17.38
N THR A 18 -20.71 7.18 -18.07
CA THR A 18 -19.84 6.64 -19.12
C THR A 18 -18.84 5.66 -18.53
N PRO A 19 -18.49 4.58 -19.26
CA PRO A 19 -17.44 3.67 -18.82
C PRO A 19 -16.13 4.46 -18.67
N HIS A 20 -15.39 4.20 -17.59
CA HIS A 20 -14.16 4.91 -17.29
C HIS A 20 -13.02 3.91 -17.01
N LEU A 21 -13.04 3.19 -15.89
CA LEU A 21 -11.98 2.23 -15.55
C LEU A 21 -11.84 1.10 -16.57
N LEU A 22 -12.95 0.66 -17.17
CA LEU A 22 -12.97 -0.47 -18.11
C LEU A 22 -12.38 -0.13 -19.49
N ILE A 23 -12.36 1.15 -19.86
CA ILE A 23 -11.89 1.59 -21.19
C ILE A 23 -10.61 2.42 -21.13
N TYR A 24 -10.16 2.80 -19.94
CA TYR A 24 -8.98 3.63 -19.77
C TYR A 24 -7.70 2.81 -19.92
N THR A 25 -6.76 3.31 -20.71
CA THR A 25 -5.43 2.67 -20.85
C THR A 25 -4.64 2.85 -19.55
N PRO A 26 -4.17 1.77 -18.90
CA PRO A 26 -3.43 1.88 -17.65
C PRO A 26 -2.13 2.67 -17.86
N GLN A 27 -1.97 3.74 -17.09
CA GLN A 27 -0.78 4.59 -17.10
C GLN A 27 0.05 4.32 -15.86
N LEU A 28 1.39 4.41 -15.98
CA LEU A 28 2.29 4.27 -14.83
C LEU A 28 1.91 5.19 -13.67
N SER A 29 1.56 6.46 -13.93
CA SER A 29 1.06 7.40 -12.91
C SER A 29 -0.12 6.84 -12.11
N SER A 30 -1.15 6.36 -12.82
CA SER A 30 -2.37 5.81 -12.23
C SER A 30 -2.08 4.54 -11.43
N LEU A 31 -1.25 3.64 -11.96
CA LEU A 31 -0.83 2.42 -11.27
C LEU A 31 -0.06 2.73 -9.99
N PHE A 32 0.92 3.63 -10.03
CA PHE A 32 1.66 4.04 -8.84
C PHE A 32 0.73 4.63 -7.76
N SER A 33 -0.28 5.43 -8.15
CA SER A 33 -1.25 5.97 -7.21
C SER A 33 -2.12 4.89 -6.56
N ILE A 34 -2.62 3.93 -7.36
CA ILE A 34 -3.42 2.80 -6.85
C ILE A 34 -2.60 1.96 -5.88
N TRP A 35 -1.39 1.57 -6.29
CA TRP A 35 -0.50 0.78 -5.45
C TRP A 35 -0.04 1.52 -4.19
N HIS A 36 0.10 2.85 -4.22
CA HIS A 36 0.42 3.64 -3.01
C HIS A 36 -0.71 3.57 -1.97
N ARG A 37 -1.98 3.57 -2.42
CA ARG A 37 -3.14 3.38 -1.54
C ARG A 37 -3.20 1.96 -1.00
N ILE A 38 -3.03 0.96 -1.86
CA ILE A 38 -3.06 -0.46 -1.47
C ILE A 38 -1.94 -0.75 -0.46
N SER A 39 -0.71 -0.27 -0.71
CA SER A 39 0.41 -0.47 0.20
C SER A 39 0.19 0.23 1.54
N GLY A 40 -0.38 1.44 1.54
CA GLY A 40 -0.75 2.16 2.75
C GLY A 40 -1.78 1.39 3.58
N LEU A 41 -2.85 0.90 2.93
CA LEU A 41 -3.84 0.05 3.58
C LEU A 41 -3.21 -1.22 4.17
N GLY A 42 -2.39 -1.93 3.39
CA GLY A 42 -1.69 -3.14 3.84
C GLY A 42 -0.82 -2.88 5.07
N LEU A 43 -0.02 -1.81 5.07
CA LEU A 43 0.83 -1.43 6.21
C LEU A 43 0.01 -1.04 7.44
N THR A 44 -1.10 -0.32 7.28
CA THR A 44 -1.98 0.04 8.42
C THR A 44 -2.64 -1.19 9.04
N VAL A 45 -3.11 -2.13 8.23
CA VAL A 45 -3.68 -3.40 8.71
C VAL A 45 -2.61 -4.21 9.43
N PHE A 46 -1.41 -4.33 8.85
CA PHE A 46 -0.31 -5.04 9.49
C PHE A 46 0.05 -4.44 10.85
N LEU A 47 0.22 -3.11 10.91
CA LEU A 47 0.57 -2.41 12.15
C LEU A 47 -0.52 -2.57 13.22
N THR A 48 -1.80 -2.46 12.86
CA THR A 48 -2.90 -2.61 13.83
C THR A 48 -2.97 -4.02 14.39
N VAL A 49 -2.87 -5.05 13.54
CA VAL A 49 -2.83 -6.46 13.98
C VAL A 49 -1.60 -6.72 14.87
N PHE A 50 -0.43 -6.21 14.48
CA PHE A 50 0.80 -6.37 15.24
C PHE A 50 0.71 -5.74 16.64
N LEU A 51 0.14 -4.53 16.75
CA LEU A 51 -0.06 -3.87 18.04
C LEU A 51 -1.08 -4.60 18.93
N ILE A 52 -2.16 -5.12 18.36
CA ILE A 52 -3.13 -5.94 19.09
C ILE A 52 -2.46 -7.22 19.60
N PHE A 53 -1.66 -7.88 18.76
CA PHE A 53 -0.92 -9.09 19.12
C PHE A 53 0.06 -8.84 20.28
N ILE A 54 0.85 -7.76 20.21
CA ILE A 54 1.75 -7.35 21.30
C ILE A 54 0.98 -7.09 22.58
N LYS A 55 -0.15 -6.37 22.51
CA LYS A 55 -0.98 -6.07 23.69
C LYS A 55 -1.47 -7.35 24.36
N ILE A 56 -1.92 -8.33 23.57
CA ILE A 56 -2.37 -9.64 24.09
C ILE A 56 -1.21 -10.36 24.78
N ILE A 57 -0.03 -10.41 24.14
CA ILE A 57 1.18 -11.03 24.72
C ILE A 57 1.59 -10.37 26.02
N LEU A 58 1.57 -9.03 26.11
CA LEU A 58 1.96 -8.32 27.33
C LEU A 58 0.93 -8.47 28.46
N SER A 59 -0.34 -8.69 28.13
CA SER A 59 -1.42 -8.86 29.12
C SER A 59 -1.49 -10.27 29.74
N LEU A 60 -0.95 -11.27 29.06
CA LEU A 60 -0.86 -12.66 29.52
C LEU A 60 0.57 -12.89 30.01
N ASN A 61 0.77 -13.50 31.19
CA ASN A 61 2.12 -13.80 31.67
C ASN A 61 2.96 -14.48 30.56
N PHE A 62 4.08 -13.84 30.20
CA PHE A 62 4.91 -14.11 29.03
C PHE A 62 5.33 -15.59 28.88
N THR A 63 5.33 -16.33 29.99
CA THR A 63 5.73 -17.74 30.12
C THR A 63 4.68 -18.74 29.64
N VAL A 64 3.38 -18.42 29.68
CA VAL A 64 2.31 -19.38 29.37
C VAL A 64 2.01 -19.45 27.86
N ASN A 65 2.32 -18.39 27.10
CA ASN A 65 1.91 -18.29 25.69
C ASN A 65 2.95 -18.73 24.65
N TRP A 66 4.26 -18.70 24.93
CA TRP A 66 5.22 -19.25 23.98
C TRP A 66 4.94 -20.73 23.70
N LEU A 67 4.60 -21.50 24.74
CA LEU A 67 4.20 -22.91 24.66
C LEU A 67 2.86 -23.15 23.93
N ILE A 68 1.94 -22.18 23.93
CA ILE A 68 0.62 -22.28 23.27
C ILE A 68 0.66 -21.80 21.81
N LEU A 69 1.63 -20.95 21.45
CA LEU A 69 1.87 -20.49 20.07
C LEU A 69 2.82 -21.40 19.29
N LEU A 70 3.65 -22.19 19.99
CA LEU A 70 4.56 -23.20 19.42
C LEU A 70 3.91 -24.41 18.70
N PRO A 71 2.65 -24.85 18.94
CA PRO A 71 2.13 -26.04 18.26
C PRO A 71 1.50 -25.74 16.90
N LEU A 72 1.47 -24.48 16.46
CA LEU A 72 1.15 -24.17 15.08
C LEU A 72 2.40 -24.53 14.26
N GLU A 73 2.37 -25.66 13.56
CA GLU A 73 3.34 -26.06 12.52
C GLU A 73 3.30 -25.08 11.34
N ILE A 74 3.51 -23.79 11.62
CA ILE A 74 3.65 -22.76 10.63
C ILE A 74 5.00 -23.02 9.97
N SER A 75 4.90 -23.48 8.73
CA SER A 75 6.02 -23.55 7.80
C SER A 75 6.91 -22.32 7.97
N GLN A 76 8.21 -22.54 8.23
CA GLN A 76 9.19 -21.48 8.50
C GLN A 76 9.23 -20.39 7.40
N TRP A 77 8.73 -20.72 6.21
CA TRP A 77 8.59 -19.84 5.07
C TRP A 77 7.54 -18.74 5.25
N ILE A 78 6.49 -18.97 6.05
CA ILE A 78 5.36 -18.04 6.21
C ILE A 78 5.82 -16.74 6.91
N PRO A 79 6.47 -16.79 8.10
CA PRO A 79 6.96 -15.57 8.75
C PRO A 79 7.93 -14.79 7.87
N ILE A 80 8.86 -15.50 7.21
CA ILE A 80 9.87 -14.92 6.30
C ILE A 80 9.19 -14.16 5.15
N TYR A 81 8.19 -14.78 4.52
CA TYR A 81 7.44 -14.13 3.43
C TYR A 81 6.69 -12.88 3.91
N PHE A 82 6.04 -12.94 5.07
CA PHE A 82 5.33 -11.79 5.64
C PHE A 82 6.27 -10.64 6.00
N SER A 83 7.44 -10.92 6.58
CA SER A 83 8.45 -9.90 6.87
C SER A 83 9.05 -9.30 5.60
N LEU A 84 9.30 -10.11 4.56
CA LEU A 84 9.78 -9.58 3.29
C LEU A 84 8.71 -8.71 2.61
N LEU A 85 7.46 -9.18 2.55
CA LEU A 85 6.35 -8.45 1.95
C LEU A 85 6.13 -7.11 2.65
N THR A 86 6.13 -7.09 3.98
CA THR A 86 5.97 -5.85 4.75
C THR A 86 7.12 -4.88 4.50
N LEU A 87 8.36 -5.37 4.41
CA LEU A 87 9.52 -4.56 4.06
C LEU A 87 9.39 -3.92 2.67
N VAL A 88 9.02 -4.71 1.66
CA VAL A 88 8.83 -4.21 0.28
C VAL A 88 7.70 -3.18 0.23
N LEU A 89 6.56 -3.43 0.90
CA LEU A 89 5.46 -2.48 0.98
C LEU A 89 5.88 -1.18 1.68
N LEU A 90 6.68 -1.26 2.73
CA LEU A 90 7.18 -0.10 3.46
C LEU A 90 8.09 0.77 2.58
N ILE A 91 9.03 0.16 1.88
CA ILE A 91 9.93 0.86 0.95
C ILE A 91 9.12 1.51 -0.17
N TYR A 92 8.22 0.75 -0.80
CA TYR A 92 7.36 1.25 -1.86
C TYR A 92 6.49 2.43 -1.40
N HIS A 93 5.83 2.30 -0.25
CA HIS A 93 4.93 3.33 0.26
C HIS A 93 5.68 4.58 0.67
N SER A 94 6.79 4.44 1.39
CA SER A 94 7.61 5.56 1.87
C SER A 94 8.23 6.33 0.71
N PHE A 95 8.81 5.63 -0.26
CA PHE A 95 9.44 6.25 -1.42
C PHE A 95 8.42 6.97 -2.32
N ASN A 96 7.26 6.35 -2.59
CA ASN A 96 6.20 7.04 -3.31
C ASN A 96 5.58 8.19 -2.51
N GLY A 97 5.49 8.06 -1.18
CA GLY A 97 5.05 9.13 -0.29
C GLY A 97 5.97 10.35 -0.37
N MET A 98 7.29 10.14 -0.33
CA MET A 98 8.28 11.20 -0.57
C MET A 98 8.08 11.86 -1.93
N ARG A 99 7.88 11.06 -2.99
CA ARG A 99 7.57 11.59 -4.33
C ARG A 99 6.29 12.44 -4.33
N HIS A 100 5.24 12.02 -3.63
CA HIS A 100 4.00 12.79 -3.50
C HIS A 100 4.24 14.13 -2.79
N ILE A 101 4.97 14.14 -1.68
CA ILE A 101 5.34 15.39 -0.98
C ILE A 101 6.11 16.33 -1.90
N ILE A 102 7.08 15.79 -2.66
CA ILE A 102 7.86 16.56 -3.64
C ILE A 102 6.96 17.16 -4.74
N TRP A 103 5.95 16.42 -5.20
CA TRP A 103 4.96 16.89 -6.18
C TRP A 103 4.03 17.96 -5.59
N ASP A 104 3.62 17.82 -4.34
CA ASP A 104 2.78 18.80 -3.63
C ASP A 104 3.53 20.14 -3.47
N LEU A 105 4.86 20.09 -3.36
CA LEU A 105 5.74 21.26 -3.38
C LEU A 105 5.97 21.84 -4.79
N GLY A 106 5.42 21.22 -5.84
CA GLY A 106 5.51 21.69 -7.23
C GLY A 106 6.75 21.23 -8.00
N PHE A 107 7.56 20.31 -7.45
CA PHE A 107 8.79 19.84 -8.09
C PHE A 107 8.58 18.59 -8.94
N PHE A 108 9.40 18.44 -10.00
CA PHE A 108 9.51 17.21 -10.83
C PHE A 108 8.18 16.66 -11.39
N LEU A 109 7.26 17.53 -11.79
CA LEU A 109 5.93 17.18 -12.32
C LEU A 109 5.93 16.64 -13.77
N ASN A 110 7.09 16.57 -14.44
CA ASN A 110 7.19 16.10 -15.81
C ASN A 110 7.28 14.56 -15.88
N THR A 111 6.73 13.97 -16.95
CA THR A 111 6.70 12.52 -17.18
C THR A 111 8.09 11.88 -17.18
N LYS A 112 9.13 12.59 -17.63
CA LYS A 112 10.53 12.14 -17.56
C LYS A 112 10.96 11.78 -16.14
N TYR A 113 10.56 12.57 -15.15
CA TYR A 113 10.91 12.31 -13.75
C TYR A 113 10.11 11.16 -13.17
N LEU A 114 8.86 10.96 -13.61
CA LEU A 114 8.05 9.81 -13.23
C LEU A 114 8.77 8.49 -13.55
N TYR A 115 9.33 8.36 -14.76
CA TYR A 115 10.12 7.17 -15.13
C TYR A 115 11.40 7.02 -14.32
N LYS A 116 12.13 8.12 -14.06
CA LYS A 116 13.34 8.09 -13.22
C LYS A 116 13.05 7.61 -11.79
N PHE A 117 12.01 8.15 -11.16
CA PHE A 117 11.58 7.71 -9.83
C PHE A 117 11.15 6.25 -9.83
N SER A 118 10.42 5.82 -10.86
CA SER A 118 10.03 4.41 -11.03
C SER A 118 11.24 3.48 -11.11
N PHE A 119 12.24 3.83 -11.91
CA PHE A 119 13.46 3.03 -12.05
C PHE A 119 14.23 2.94 -10.73
N LEU A 120 14.41 4.08 -10.05
CA LEU A 120 15.10 4.12 -8.76
C LEU A 120 14.38 3.29 -7.69
N LEU A 121 13.04 3.34 -7.66
CA LEU A 121 12.25 2.51 -6.76
C LEU A 121 12.44 1.02 -7.05
N PHE A 122 12.36 0.59 -8.31
CA PHE A 122 12.55 -0.81 -8.66
C PHE A 122 13.96 -1.29 -8.31
N PHE A 123 14.97 -0.44 -8.51
CA PHE A 123 16.33 -0.72 -8.08
C PHE A 123 16.45 -0.90 -6.56
N LEU A 124 15.83 -0.03 -5.77
CA LEU A 124 15.80 -0.16 -4.31
C LEU A 124 15.13 -1.47 -3.86
N ILE A 125 13.97 -1.80 -4.43
CA ILE A 125 13.27 -3.06 -4.13
C ILE A 125 14.15 -4.26 -4.50
N PHE A 126 14.79 -4.23 -5.67
CA PHE A 126 15.69 -5.29 -6.12
C PHE A 126 16.87 -5.49 -5.16
N LEU A 127 17.53 -4.41 -4.73
CA LEU A 127 18.59 -4.48 -3.72
C LEU A 127 18.09 -5.08 -2.40
N THR A 128 16.88 -4.72 -1.97
CA THR A 128 16.33 -5.28 -0.73
C THR A 128 16.02 -6.76 -0.86
N LEU A 129 15.58 -7.23 -2.03
CA LEU A 129 15.35 -8.65 -2.28
C LEU A 129 16.65 -9.45 -2.25
N ILE A 130 17.75 -8.91 -2.80
CA ILE A 130 19.06 -9.57 -2.77
C ILE A 130 19.60 -9.66 -1.35
N ASN A 131 19.55 -8.57 -0.58
CA ASN A 131 20.15 -8.50 0.75
C ASN A 131 19.33 -9.21 1.84
N TYR A 132 18.11 -9.64 1.52
CA TYR A 132 17.23 -10.31 2.49
C TYR A 132 17.53 -11.80 2.66
N TRP A 133 18.22 -12.39 1.67
CA TRP A 133 18.69 -13.79 1.69
C TRP A 133 20.17 -13.84 2.09
#